data_AF-A0A9N9CU95-F1
#
_entry.id   AF-A0A9N9CU95-F1
#
_cell.length_a   1.000
_cell.length_b   1.000
_cell.length_c   1.000
_cell.angle_alpha   90.00
_cell.angle_beta   90.00
_cell.angle_gamma   90.00
#
_symmetry.space_group_name_H-M   'P 1'
#
loop_
_entity.id
_entity.type
_entity.pdbx_description
1 polymer ?
#
loop_
_entity_poly.entity_id
_entity_poly.type
_entity_poly.pdbx_seq_one_letter_code
_entity_poly.pdbx_strand_id
1 'polypeptide(L)'
;MFVVVPVAINSTISMIIILQEITQNISFYEWFRNNINTAILFTILAGADLEVINILSSEVAGIMLFSAPIEKRTQSYIFWGSLLGFLIEDIPQFIIQ
;
A
#
# COMPACT_ATOMS: atom_id res chain seq x y z
N MET A 1 13.18 17.90 -5.02
CA MET A 1 13.55 16.57 -5.55
C MET A 1 13.47 15.47 -4.50
N PHE A 2 13.91 15.73 -3.25
CA PHE A 2 13.97 14.71 -2.20
C PHE A 2 12.64 13.99 -1.90
N VAL A 3 11.50 14.69 -1.87
CA VAL A 3 10.17 14.07 -1.61
C VAL A 3 9.48 13.56 -2.88
N VAL A 4 9.75 14.19 -4.03
CA VAL A 4 9.06 13.88 -5.29
C VAL A 4 9.44 12.49 -5.81
N VAL A 5 10.70 12.10 -5.64
CA VAL A 5 11.20 10.80 -6.11
C VAL A 5 10.59 9.63 -5.31
N PRO A 6 10.62 9.61 -3.96
CA PRO A 6 9.93 8.60 -3.18
C PRO A 6 8.43 8.52 -3.49
N VAL A 7 7.76 9.67 -3.60
CA VAL A 7 6.31 9.69 -3.90
C VAL A 7 6.00 9.08 -5.26
N ALA A 8 6.81 9.38 -6.28
CA ALA A 8 6.63 8.80 -7.61
C ALA A 8 6.86 7.28 -7.61
N ILE A 9 7.88 6.81 -6.87
CA ILE A 9 8.19 5.38 -6.74
C ILE A 9 7.04 4.66 -6.02
N ASN A 10 6.64 5.14 -4.85
CA ASN A 10 5.57 4.54 -4.05
C ASN A 10 4.25 4.51 -4.81
N SER A 11 3.90 5.60 -5.51
CA SER A 11 2.70 5.66 -6.37
C SER A 11 2.75 4.66 -7.53
N THR A 12 3.92 4.48 -8.16
CA THR A 12 4.10 3.50 -9.25
C THR A 12 3.94 2.08 -8.72
N ILE A 13 4.58 1.76 -7.58
CA ILE A 13 4.50 0.44 -6.95
C ILE A 13 3.07 0.16 -6.48
N SER A 14 2.40 1.12 -5.85
CA SER A 14 1.02 0.96 -5.37
C SER A 14 0.08 0.64 -6.53
N MET A 15 0.22 1.33 -7.66
CA MET A 15 -0.60 1.09 -8.84
C MET A 15 -0.33 -0.30 -9.44
N ILE A 16 0.93 -0.74 -9.49
CA ILE A 16 1.28 -2.11 -9.92
C ILE A 16 0.64 -3.15 -9.00
N ILE A 17 0.73 -2.98 -7.68
CA ILE A 17 0.15 -3.89 -6.69
C ILE A 17 -1.37 -4.01 -6.88
N ILE A 18 -2.07 -2.88 -6.98
CA ILE A 18 -3.53 -2.87 -7.12
C ILE A 18 -3.94 -3.51 -8.45
N LEU A 19 -3.24 -3.22 -9.55
CA LEU A 19 -3.51 -3.86 -10.85
C LEU A 19 -3.21 -5.37 -10.82
N GLN A 20 -2.15 -5.79 -10.14
CA GLN A 20 -1.82 -7.19 -9.97
C GLN A 20 -2.92 -7.92 -9.18
N GLU A 21 -3.37 -7.37 -8.06
CA GLU A 21 -4.46 -7.94 -7.26
C GLU A 21 -5.78 -7.98 -8.05
N ILE A 22 -6.12 -6.92 -8.80
CA ILE A 22 -7.32 -6.91 -9.67
C ILE A 22 -7.27 -8.02 -10.73
N THR A 23 -6.10 -8.29 -11.29
CA THR A 23 -5.95 -9.22 -12.42
C THR A 23 -5.76 -10.67 -12.00
N GLN A 24 -5.13 -10.91 -10.84
CA GLN A 24 -4.72 -12.26 -10.41
C GLN A 24 -5.55 -12.80 -9.24
N ASN A 25 -6.29 -11.95 -8.53
CA ASN A 25 -7.05 -12.32 -7.35
C ASN A 25 -8.54 -11.98 -7.51
N ILE A 26 -9.34 -13.01 -7.84
CA ILE A 26 -10.78 -12.87 -8.08
C ILE A 26 -11.51 -12.30 -6.86
N SER A 27 -11.15 -12.73 -5.66
CA SER A 27 -11.75 -12.23 -4.42
C SER A 27 -11.43 -10.75 -4.20
N PHE A 28 -10.19 -10.32 -4.53
CA PHE A 28 -9.84 -8.91 -4.46
C PHE A 28 -10.60 -8.09 -5.50
N TYR A 29 -10.76 -8.61 -6.72
CA TYR A 29 -11.52 -7.94 -7.77
C TYR A 29 -13.00 -7.76 -7.39
N GLU A 30 -13.63 -8.75 -6.76
CA GLU A 30 -14.99 -8.63 -6.25
C GLU A 30 -15.10 -7.57 -5.15
N TRP A 31 -14.17 -7.58 -4.18
CA TRP A 31 -14.10 -6.56 -3.15
C TRP A 31 -13.87 -5.16 -3.76
N PHE A 32 -12.97 -5.04 -4.75
CA PHE A 32 -12.62 -3.79 -5.42
C PHE A 32 -13.83 -3.17 -6.13
N ARG A 33 -14.62 -3.98 -6.85
CA ARG A 33 -15.84 -3.50 -7.52
C ARG A 33 -16.85 -2.90 -6.55
N ASN A 34 -16.94 -3.44 -5.34
CA ASN A 34 -17.85 -2.94 -4.31
C ASN A 34 -17.28 -1.75 -3.53
N ASN A 35 -15.96 -1.54 -3.56
CA ASN A 35 -15.25 -0.55 -2.73
C ASN A 35 -14.34 0.37 -3.55
N ILE A 36 -14.70 0.68 -4.80
CA ILE A 36 -13.83 1.37 -5.77
C ILE A 36 -13.28 2.71 -5.26
N ASN A 37 -14.10 3.52 -4.58
CA ASN A 37 -13.68 4.81 -4.03
C ASN A 37 -12.62 4.65 -2.94
N THR A 38 -12.78 3.65 -2.07
CA THR A 38 -11.82 3.31 -1.02
C THR A 38 -10.52 2.83 -1.65
N ALA A 39 -10.59 1.91 -2.60
CA ALA A 39 -9.39 1.39 -3.27
C ALA A 39 -8.61 2.52 -3.96
N ILE A 40 -9.28 3.43 -4.67
CA ILE A 40 -8.65 4.59 -5.31
C ILE A 40 -8.02 5.52 -4.27
N LEU A 41 -8.73 5.88 -3.21
CA LEU A 41 -8.23 6.74 -2.15
C LEU A 41 -6.95 6.16 -1.53
N PHE A 42 -6.97 4.88 -1.17
CA PHE A 42 -5.81 4.23 -0.56
C PHE A 42 -4.65 4.04 -1.54
N THR A 43 -4.93 3.87 -2.84
CA THR A 43 -3.87 3.86 -3.89
C THR A 43 -3.17 5.22 -3.99
N ILE A 44 -3.92 6.33 -3.89
CA ILE A 44 -3.37 7.69 -3.89
C ILE A 44 -2.56 7.95 -2.62
N LEU A 45 -3.12 7.59 -1.45
CA LEU A 45 -2.44 7.75 -0.16
C LEU A 45 -1.16 6.90 -0.09
N ALA A 46 -1.16 5.75 -0.76
CA ALA A 46 0.02 4.89 -0.87
C ALA A 46 1.19 5.54 -1.61
N GLY A 47 0.95 6.64 -2.34
CA GLY A 47 2.03 7.48 -2.86
C GLY A 47 2.87 8.14 -1.77
N ALA A 48 2.31 8.41 -0.59
CA ALA A 48 3.09 8.91 0.55
C ALA A 48 3.81 7.75 1.27
N ASP A 49 3.07 6.68 1.57
CA ASP A 49 3.59 5.49 2.26
C ASP A 49 2.88 4.24 1.76
N LEU A 50 3.65 3.31 1.18
CA LEU A 50 3.13 2.07 0.60
C LEU A 50 2.36 1.21 1.63
N GLU A 51 2.70 1.31 2.91
CA GLU A 51 2.09 0.52 3.99
C GLU A 51 0.61 0.86 4.22
N VAL A 52 0.16 2.02 3.74
CA VAL A 52 -1.25 2.41 3.73
C VAL A 52 -2.11 1.38 2.99
N ILE A 53 -1.59 0.67 1.98
CA ILE A 53 -2.34 -0.41 1.29
C ILE A 53 -2.73 -1.54 2.27
N ASN A 54 -1.86 -1.87 3.24
CA ASN A 54 -2.14 -2.95 4.19
C ASN A 54 -3.34 -2.63 5.11
N ILE A 55 -3.69 -1.35 5.27
CA ILE A 55 -4.89 -0.93 6.01
C ILE A 55 -6.15 -1.49 5.34
N LEU A 56 -6.18 -1.59 4.01
CA LEU A 56 -7.30 -2.17 3.28
C LEU A 56 -7.57 -3.63 3.66
N SER A 57 -6.59 -4.35 4.18
CA SER A 57 -6.69 -5.76 4.58
C SER A 57 -6.56 -5.99 6.09
N SER A 58 -6.60 -4.93 6.89
CA SER A 58 -6.33 -4.98 8.34
C SER A 58 -7.58 -5.21 9.21
N GLU A 59 -8.76 -5.26 8.60
CA GLU A 59 -10.06 -5.43 9.25
C GLU A 59 -10.31 -4.42 10.38
N VAL A 60 -9.84 -3.17 10.20
CA VAL A 60 -9.96 -2.12 11.22
C VAL A 60 -11.39 -2.03 11.73
N ALA A 61 -11.56 -2.22 13.04
CA ALA A 61 -12.85 -2.16 13.74
C ALA A 61 -13.94 -3.08 13.17
N GLY A 62 -13.58 -4.15 12.45
CA GLY A 62 -14.53 -5.07 11.81
C GLY A 62 -15.31 -4.46 10.63
N ILE A 63 -14.84 -3.33 10.09
CA ILE A 63 -15.48 -2.65 8.96
C ILE A 63 -15.11 -3.39 7.68
N MET A 64 -16.11 -3.89 6.94
CA MET A 64 -15.91 -4.64 5.68
C MET A 64 -15.12 -3.88 4.61
N LEU A 65 -15.13 -2.55 4.68
CA LEU A 65 -14.34 -1.65 3.84
C LEU A 65 -12.81 -1.86 4.00
N PHE A 66 -12.37 -2.41 5.14
CA PHE A 66 -10.97 -2.71 5.44
C PHE A 66 -10.70 -4.22 5.49
N SER A 67 -11.55 -5.02 4.84
CA SER A 67 -11.42 -6.48 4.71
C SER A 67 -11.08 -6.90 3.27
N ALA A 68 -10.27 -6.12 2.58
CA ALA A 68 -9.78 -6.43 1.24
C ALA A 68 -8.95 -7.72 1.28
N PRO A 69 -9.25 -8.72 0.44
CA PRO A 69 -8.55 -10.00 0.45
C PRO A 69 -7.25 -9.91 -0.37
N ILE A 70 -6.32 -9.06 0.05
CA ILE A 70 -5.00 -8.90 -0.57
C ILE A 70 -4.17 -10.18 -0.35
N GLU A 71 -3.37 -10.60 -1.33
CA GLU A 71 -2.50 -11.77 -1.18
C GLU A 71 -1.48 -11.54 -0.04
N LYS A 72 -1.28 -12.54 0.82
CA LYS A 72 -0.26 -12.48 1.90
C LYS A 72 1.14 -12.18 1.39
N ARG A 73 1.47 -12.64 0.18
CA ARG A 73 2.75 -12.34 -0.47
C ARG A 73 2.90 -10.85 -0.75
N THR A 74 1.87 -10.23 -1.31
CA THR A 74 1.80 -8.79 -1.56
C THR A 74 1.97 -8.00 -0.26
N GLN A 75 1.24 -8.38 0.80
CA GLN A 75 1.37 -7.77 2.13
C GLN A 75 2.79 -7.88 2.68
N SER A 76 3.42 -9.04 2.52
CA SER A 76 4.80 -9.26 2.94
C SER A 76 5.79 -8.38 2.15
N TYR A 77 5.59 -8.19 0.85
CA TYR A 77 6.42 -7.29 0.05
C TYR A 77 6.26 -5.83 0.47
N ILE A 78 5.03 -5.39 0.75
CA ILE A 78 4.75 -4.05 1.26
C ILE A 78 5.47 -3.84 2.59
N PHE A 79 5.35 -4.80 3.52
CA PHE A 79 5.98 -4.71 4.84
C PHE A 79 7.51 -4.64 4.76
N TRP A 80 8.15 -5.54 3.99
CA TRP A 80 9.61 -5.52 3.85
C TRP A 80 10.10 -4.29 3.08
N GLY A 81 9.34 -3.81 2.09
CA GLY A 81 9.63 -2.58 1.37
C GLY A 81 9.58 -1.35 2.28
N SER A 82 8.52 -1.22 3.08
CA SER A 82 8.36 -0.16 4.08
C SER A 82 9.47 -0.19 5.12
N LEU A 83 9.76 -1.37 5.68
CA LEU A 83 10.82 -1.54 6.67
C LEU A 83 12.20 -1.12 6.13
N LEU A 84 12.55 -1.51 4.90
CA LEU A 84 13.80 -1.10 4.27
C LEU A 84 13.83 0.41 3.98
N GLY A 85 12.70 0.99 3.56
CA GLY A 85 12.54 2.43 3.37
C GLY A 85 12.82 3.20 4.65
N PHE A 86 12.16 2.84 5.75
CA PHE A 86 12.36 3.44 7.07
C PHE A 86 13.83 3.36 7.54
N LEU A 87 14.48 2.20 7.37
CA LEU A 87 15.88 2.02 7.78
C LEU A 87 16.87 2.88 6.97
N ILE A 88 16.58 3.17 5.70
CA ILE A 88 17.48 3.88 4.79
C ILE A 88 17.17 5.38 4.75
N GLU A 89 15.90 5.78 4.79
CA GLU A 89 15.46 7.16 4.66
C GLU A 89 15.38 7.87 6.01
N ASP A 90 14.84 7.21 7.03
CA ASP A 90 14.51 7.86 8.31
C ASP A 90 15.63 7.75 9.34
N ILE A 91 16.29 6.59 9.48
CA ILE A 91 17.38 6.42 10.47
C ILE A 91 18.54 7.43 10.25
N PRO A 92 19.03 7.67 9.02
CA PRO A 92 20.08 8.67 8.83
C PRO A 92 19.64 10.10 9.17
N GLN A 93 18.35 10.43 8.99
CA GLN A 93 17.80 11.74 9.37
C GLN A 93 17.78 11.93 10.89
N PHE A 94 17.56 10.86 11.68
CA PHE A 94 17.64 10.91 13.14
C PHE A 94 19.09 10.99 13.69
N ILE A 95 20.09 10.52 12.93
CA ILE A 95 21.50 10.60 13.32
C ILE A 95 22.07 12.01 13.12
N ILE A 96 21.50 12.80 12.21
CA ILE A 96 21.98 14.15 11.86
C ILE A 96 21.40 15.24 12.80
N GLN A 97 20.69 14.86 13.88
CA GLN A 97 20.14 15.82 14.83
C GLN A 97 21.19 16.44 15.77
#